data_AF-A0A7X8XNA4-F1
#
_entry.id   AF-A0A7X8XNA4-F1
#
_cell.length_a   1.000
_cell.length_b   1.000
_cell.length_c   1.000
_cell.angle_alpha   90.00
_cell.angle_beta   90.00
_cell.angle_gamma   90.00
#
_symmetry.space_group_name_H-M   'P 1'
#
loop_
_entity.id
_entity.type
_entity.pdbx_description
1 polymer ?
#
loop_
_entity_poly.entity_id
_entity_poly.type
_entity_poly.pdbx_seq_one_letter_code
_entity_poly.pdbx_strand_id
1 'polypeptide(L)'
;MRRTSLLMGLLGLALMLPARADMAESLRREFHPWSELGITILTDSNYANLDAILRSGQTRVLVLQASPEKIDAAQARKILDWVRTGHSIWFYDARLAPYFGMRPFMLKPEQFRGRPENGQLGDKVHPGMATVVLATGSHEVLAGVGQATIWLPELEPGTYGAVAVEGDTVPLLQFMSDSPALAALRRDGRGLVVFKPLLWVKPLSGERFQSNLMEFSAGFPVPGSGGEGRLGVPPGPEAPWVEGSPAITIPAEEALVLADPLPAAQHHPPAGDRGSQASPPQTDPKMSDRVETKGEGLLTGRILNREFRFETSSDSLKLTRESIRWIQVGASSLDLDRLETRDGQNLAGIWMDDKLQIELPSGVRSIAKRQISRIEIEEQP
;
A
#
# COMPACT_ATOMS: atom_id res chain seq x y z
N MET A 1 -7.19 14.72 -49.92
CA MET A 1 -6.19 14.59 -48.82
C MET A 1 -6.69 15.23 -47.52
N ARG A 2 -7.86 14.82 -46.98
CA ARG A 2 -8.41 15.38 -45.71
C ARG A 2 -9.00 14.33 -44.74
N ARG A 3 -8.87 13.03 -45.05
CA ARG A 3 -9.43 11.94 -44.21
C ARG A 3 -8.38 11.20 -43.36
N THR A 4 -7.10 11.29 -43.68
CA THR A 4 -6.01 10.64 -42.94
C THR A 4 -5.58 11.41 -41.68
N SER A 5 -5.84 12.71 -41.61
CA SER A 5 -5.46 13.54 -40.45
C SER A 5 -6.42 13.43 -39.26
N LEU A 6 -7.64 12.94 -39.46
CA LEU A 6 -8.62 12.78 -38.38
C LEU A 6 -8.38 11.48 -37.56
N LEU A 7 -7.84 10.43 -38.20
CA LEU A 7 -7.58 9.15 -37.53
C LEU A 7 -6.38 9.21 -36.57
N MET A 8 -5.34 10.00 -36.89
CA MET A 8 -4.20 10.20 -35.98
C MET A 8 -4.55 11.08 -34.76
N GLY A 9 -5.50 12.02 -34.90
CA GLY A 9 -5.96 12.83 -33.76
C GLY A 9 -6.73 12.01 -32.71
N LEU A 10 -7.46 10.97 -33.14
CA LEU A 10 -8.19 10.06 -32.25
C LEU A 10 -7.27 9.02 -31.57
N LEU A 11 -6.18 8.59 -32.22
CA LEU A 11 -5.18 7.70 -31.59
C LEU A 11 -4.36 8.41 -30.50
N GLY A 12 -4.06 9.70 -30.69
CA GLY A 12 -3.33 10.50 -29.70
C GLY A 12 -4.13 10.81 -28.43
N LEU A 13 -5.46 10.87 -28.51
CA LEU A 13 -6.32 11.06 -27.33
C LEU A 13 -6.56 9.77 -26.53
N ALA A 14 -6.49 8.59 -27.15
CA ALA A 14 -6.62 7.31 -26.45
C ALA A 14 -5.40 7.01 -25.55
N LEU A 15 -4.22 7.54 -25.87
CA LEU A 15 -2.98 7.42 -25.09
C LEU A 15 -2.88 8.43 -23.92
N MET A 16 -3.88 9.31 -23.76
CA MET A 16 -3.99 10.29 -22.68
C MET A 16 -5.13 9.97 -21.71
N LEU A 17 -5.69 8.76 -21.78
CA LEU A 17 -6.55 8.27 -20.71
C LEU A 17 -5.64 7.94 -19.51
N PRO A 18 -5.89 8.50 -18.31
CA PRO A 18 -5.18 8.06 -17.12
C PRO A 18 -5.36 6.55 -17.02
N ALA A 19 -4.26 5.80 -16.95
CA ALA A 19 -4.30 4.37 -16.75
C ALA A 19 -5.23 4.10 -15.56
N ARG A 20 -6.42 3.56 -15.85
CA ARG A 20 -7.34 3.12 -14.81
C ARG A 20 -6.77 1.81 -14.30
N ALA A 21 -6.29 1.82 -13.07
CA ALA A 21 -5.80 0.63 -12.38
C ALA A 21 -6.99 -0.19 -11.85
N ASP A 22 -7.92 -0.55 -12.74
CA ASP A 22 -9.06 -1.38 -12.38
C ASP A 22 -8.60 -2.84 -12.26
N MET A 23 -9.04 -3.54 -11.21
CA MET A 23 -8.72 -4.96 -11.02
C MET A 23 -9.22 -5.81 -12.20
N ALA A 24 -8.40 -6.76 -12.68
CA ALA A 24 -8.81 -7.66 -13.76
C ALA A 24 -10.05 -8.48 -13.36
N GLU A 25 -10.98 -8.67 -14.30
CA GLU A 25 -12.25 -9.35 -14.02
C GLU A 25 -12.06 -10.83 -13.63
N SER A 26 -11.05 -11.48 -14.19
CA SER A 26 -10.64 -12.84 -13.78
C SER A 26 -10.30 -12.90 -12.30
N LEU A 27 -9.57 -11.90 -11.80
CA LEU A 27 -9.19 -11.78 -10.41
C LEU A 27 -10.36 -11.39 -9.51
N ARG A 28 -11.27 -10.51 -9.98
CA ARG A 28 -12.50 -10.17 -9.24
C ARG A 28 -13.35 -11.39 -8.90
N ARG A 29 -13.40 -12.36 -9.80
CA ARG A 29 -14.17 -13.61 -9.63
C ARG A 29 -13.61 -14.55 -8.57
N GLU A 30 -12.36 -14.34 -8.14
CA GLU A 30 -11.75 -15.12 -7.06
C GLU A 30 -12.21 -14.66 -5.66
N PHE A 31 -12.93 -13.54 -5.57
CA PHE A 31 -13.48 -12.98 -4.33
C PHE A 31 -14.96 -13.33 -4.16
N HIS A 32 -15.36 -13.60 -2.92
CA HIS A 32 -16.74 -13.76 -2.51
C HIS A 32 -17.50 -12.44 -2.67
N PRO A 33 -18.79 -12.49 -3.02
CA PRO A 33 -19.64 -11.31 -3.04
C PRO A 33 -19.82 -10.75 -1.62
N TRP A 34 -20.06 -9.44 -1.53
CA TRP A 34 -20.24 -8.73 -0.26
C TRP A 34 -21.24 -9.40 0.70
N SER A 35 -22.33 -9.96 0.16
CA SER A 35 -23.38 -10.63 0.93
C SER A 35 -22.90 -11.87 1.69
N GLU A 36 -21.80 -12.49 1.28
CA GLU A 36 -21.26 -13.70 1.90
C GLU A 36 -20.18 -13.42 2.97
N LEU A 37 -19.67 -12.18 3.00
CA LEU A 37 -18.56 -11.79 3.88
C LEU A 37 -18.98 -11.48 5.31
N GLY A 38 -20.30 -11.38 5.58
CA GLY A 38 -20.81 -11.10 6.94
C GLY A 38 -20.34 -9.74 7.48
N ILE A 39 -20.18 -8.74 6.63
CA ILE A 39 -19.73 -7.40 7.02
C ILE A 39 -20.93 -6.59 7.53
N THR A 40 -20.83 -6.09 8.76
CA THR A 40 -21.86 -5.22 9.37
C THR A 40 -21.23 -3.88 9.77
N ILE A 41 -21.86 -2.78 9.34
CA ILE A 41 -21.38 -1.42 9.65
C ILE A 41 -22.16 -0.86 10.85
N LEU A 42 -21.42 -0.44 11.87
CA LEU A 42 -21.94 0.25 13.05
C LEU A 42 -21.56 1.73 12.96
N THR A 43 -22.57 2.59 12.95
CA THR A 43 -22.47 4.05 12.87
C THR A 43 -23.10 4.69 14.11
N ASP A 44 -23.12 6.02 14.17
CA ASP A 44 -23.79 6.74 15.28
C ASP A 44 -25.30 6.44 15.31
N SER A 45 -25.94 6.32 14.15
CA SER A 45 -27.39 6.18 14.00
C SER A 45 -27.91 4.81 14.43
N ASN A 46 -27.10 3.75 14.31
CA ASN A 46 -27.48 2.39 14.66
C ASN A 46 -26.68 1.83 15.85
N TYR A 47 -25.98 2.70 16.60
CA TYR A 47 -25.09 2.31 17.69
C TYR A 47 -25.77 1.44 18.76
N ALA A 48 -27.06 1.68 19.03
CA ALA A 48 -27.87 0.91 19.96
C ALA A 48 -27.96 -0.59 19.60
N ASN A 49 -27.62 -0.98 18.37
CA ASN A 49 -27.67 -2.36 17.90
C ASN A 49 -26.38 -3.16 18.20
N LEU A 50 -25.34 -2.57 18.81
CA LEU A 50 -24.05 -3.23 19.05
C LEU A 50 -24.22 -4.63 19.67
N ASP A 51 -24.94 -4.76 20.78
CA ASP A 51 -25.11 -6.07 21.45
C ASP A 51 -25.90 -7.07 20.60
N ALA A 52 -26.79 -6.61 19.70
CA ALA A 52 -27.50 -7.48 18.77
C ALA A 52 -26.57 -7.97 17.65
N ILE A 53 -25.72 -7.08 17.12
CA ILE A 53 -24.75 -7.37 16.06
C ILE A 53 -23.74 -8.41 16.53
N LEU A 54 -23.15 -8.23 17.73
CA LEU A 54 -22.17 -9.16 18.30
C LEU A 54 -22.75 -10.57 18.57
N ARG A 55 -24.09 -10.70 18.68
CA ARG A 55 -24.78 -11.97 18.92
C ARG A 55 -25.40 -12.59 17.67
N SER A 56 -25.36 -11.91 16.51
CA SER A 56 -26.13 -12.30 15.32
C SER A 56 -25.69 -13.66 14.72
N GLY A 57 -24.45 -14.08 14.96
CA GLY A 57 -23.82 -15.25 14.33
C GLY A 57 -23.57 -15.08 12.82
N GLN A 58 -24.16 -14.07 12.19
CA GLN A 58 -24.00 -13.72 10.77
C GLN A 58 -22.88 -12.69 10.56
N THR A 59 -22.65 -11.83 11.55
CA THR A 59 -21.58 -10.84 11.50
C THR A 59 -20.24 -11.52 11.70
N ARG A 60 -19.35 -11.41 10.71
CA ARG A 60 -17.94 -11.84 10.77
C ARG A 60 -17.00 -10.66 10.95
N VAL A 61 -17.35 -9.55 10.33
CA VAL A 61 -16.60 -8.29 10.37
C VAL A 61 -17.49 -7.18 10.89
N LEU A 62 -17.13 -6.59 12.01
CA LEU A 62 -17.73 -5.36 12.51
C LEU A 62 -16.92 -4.18 11.99
N VAL A 63 -17.57 -3.27 11.27
CA VAL A 63 -16.97 -2.04 10.73
C VAL A 63 -17.46 -0.87 11.57
N LEU A 64 -16.61 -0.39 12.47
CA LEU A 64 -16.90 0.67 13.42
C LEU A 64 -16.62 2.05 12.80
N GLN A 65 -17.71 2.73 12.42
CA GLN A 65 -17.75 4.11 11.91
C GLN A 65 -18.60 5.00 12.83
N ALA A 66 -18.51 4.77 14.13
CA ALA A 66 -19.12 5.60 15.16
C ALA A 66 -18.10 6.64 15.67
N SER A 67 -18.61 7.75 16.19
CA SER A 67 -17.78 8.80 16.80
C SER A 67 -17.08 8.25 18.06
N PRO A 68 -15.83 8.63 18.37
CA PRO A 68 -15.08 8.05 19.49
C PRO A 68 -15.77 8.18 20.86
N GLU A 69 -16.58 9.21 21.05
CA GLU A 69 -17.32 9.48 22.27
C GLU A 69 -18.45 8.47 22.53
N LYS A 70 -18.81 7.66 21.53
CA LYS A 70 -19.79 6.58 21.66
C LYS A 70 -19.21 5.31 22.26
N ILE A 71 -17.88 5.14 22.18
CA ILE A 71 -17.17 3.93 22.60
C ILE A 71 -16.49 4.19 23.94
N ASP A 72 -16.91 3.46 24.95
CA ASP A 72 -16.22 3.39 26.24
C ASP A 72 -15.36 2.11 26.36
N ALA A 73 -14.59 2.01 27.44
CA ALA A 73 -13.71 0.88 27.69
C ALA A 73 -14.48 -0.45 27.87
N ALA A 74 -15.70 -0.42 28.40
CA ALA A 74 -16.51 -1.61 28.62
C ALA A 74 -17.02 -2.17 27.28
N GLN A 75 -17.46 -1.29 26.38
CA GLN A 75 -17.88 -1.63 25.03
C GLN A 75 -16.70 -2.11 24.18
N ALA A 76 -15.56 -1.43 24.24
CA ALA A 76 -14.33 -1.87 23.60
C ALA A 76 -13.93 -3.28 24.03
N ARG A 77 -14.03 -3.58 25.33
CA ARG A 77 -13.76 -4.93 25.87
C ARG A 77 -14.71 -5.97 25.32
N LYS A 78 -16.02 -5.70 25.29
CA LYS A 78 -17.01 -6.60 24.67
C LYS A 78 -16.66 -6.90 23.21
N ILE A 79 -16.26 -5.88 22.45
CA ILE A 79 -15.85 -6.02 21.05
C ILE A 79 -14.59 -6.89 20.95
N LEU A 80 -13.58 -6.64 21.80
CA LEU A 80 -12.34 -7.43 21.79
C LEU A 80 -12.55 -8.88 22.21
N ASP A 81 -13.41 -9.15 23.20
CA ASP A 81 -13.76 -10.51 23.57
C ASP A 81 -14.46 -11.24 22.41
N TRP A 82 -15.32 -10.54 21.67
CA TRP A 82 -15.91 -11.07 20.43
C TRP A 82 -14.86 -11.32 19.34
N VAL A 83 -13.92 -10.39 19.13
CA VAL A 83 -12.78 -10.56 18.20
C VAL A 83 -11.98 -11.82 18.55
N ARG A 84 -11.61 -12.01 19.83
CA ARG A 84 -10.82 -13.17 20.30
C ARG A 84 -11.42 -14.52 19.96
N THR A 85 -12.74 -14.60 19.78
CA THR A 85 -13.43 -15.84 19.37
C THR A 85 -13.31 -16.16 17.87
N GLY A 86 -12.72 -15.28 17.05
CA GLY A 86 -12.50 -15.52 15.62
C GLY A 86 -13.05 -14.45 14.67
N HIS A 87 -13.51 -13.31 15.20
CA HIS A 87 -14.13 -12.27 14.40
C HIS A 87 -13.16 -11.11 14.13
N SER A 88 -13.56 -10.20 13.23
CA SER A 88 -12.74 -9.04 12.87
C SER A 88 -13.43 -7.71 13.21
N ILE A 89 -12.66 -6.75 13.73
CA ILE A 89 -13.09 -5.36 13.92
C ILE A 89 -12.26 -4.43 13.05
N TRP A 90 -12.94 -3.52 12.35
CA TRP A 90 -12.32 -2.42 11.60
C TRP A 90 -12.71 -1.10 12.22
N PHE A 91 -11.75 -0.20 12.41
CA PHE A 91 -12.02 1.17 12.84
C PHE A 91 -11.18 2.17 12.02
N TYR A 92 -11.70 3.39 11.92
CA TYR A 92 -11.20 4.42 10.99
C TYR A 92 -10.66 5.67 11.70
N ASP A 93 -11.07 5.87 12.95
CA ASP A 93 -10.63 7.00 13.75
C ASP A 93 -9.48 6.57 14.66
N ALA A 94 -8.31 7.18 14.48
CA ALA A 94 -7.12 6.83 15.28
C ALA A 94 -7.32 7.07 16.78
N ARG A 95 -8.26 7.95 17.19
CA ARG A 95 -8.59 8.16 18.62
C ARG A 95 -9.18 6.92 19.28
N LEU A 96 -9.68 5.96 18.49
CA LEU A 96 -10.14 4.66 18.98
C LEU A 96 -9.01 3.62 19.13
N ALA A 97 -7.83 3.87 18.57
CA ALA A 97 -6.71 2.92 18.58
C ALA A 97 -6.35 2.40 19.99
N PRO A 98 -6.33 3.23 21.06
CA PRO A 98 -6.02 2.76 22.41
C PRO A 98 -6.98 1.67 22.92
N TYR A 99 -8.26 1.75 22.55
CA TYR A 99 -9.27 0.76 22.92
C TYR A 99 -9.07 -0.60 22.25
N PHE A 100 -8.21 -0.67 21.24
CA PHE A 100 -7.94 -1.89 20.49
C PHE A 100 -6.45 -2.23 20.48
N GLY A 101 -5.70 -1.77 21.49
CA GLY A 101 -4.31 -2.14 21.73
C GLY A 101 -3.29 -1.54 20.74
N MET A 102 -3.68 -0.54 19.95
CA MET A 102 -2.82 0.18 19.02
C MET A 102 -2.51 1.57 19.54
N ARG A 103 -1.30 2.08 19.33
CA ARG A 103 -0.92 3.43 19.74
C ARG A 103 -1.31 4.47 18.67
N PRO A 104 -2.13 5.48 19.00
CA PRO A 104 -2.50 6.51 18.05
C PRO A 104 -1.30 7.39 17.69
N PHE A 105 -1.26 7.83 16.44
CA PHE A 105 -0.30 8.81 15.95
C PHE A 105 -1.04 9.91 15.18
N MET A 106 -0.81 11.17 15.55
CA MET A 106 -1.52 12.31 14.97
C MET A 106 -0.61 13.02 13.96
N LEU A 107 -1.00 12.95 12.70
CA LEU A 107 -0.30 13.55 11.57
C LEU A 107 -0.72 15.00 11.36
N LYS A 108 0.23 15.82 10.93
CA LYS A 108 0.03 17.19 10.46
C LYS A 108 0.16 17.26 8.92
N PRO A 109 -0.56 18.18 8.26
CA PRO A 109 -0.56 18.29 6.80
C PRO A 109 0.84 18.48 6.18
N GLU A 110 1.78 19.04 6.92
CA GLU A 110 3.14 19.29 6.44
C GLU A 110 3.98 18.01 6.33
N GLN A 111 3.53 16.91 6.94
CA GLN A 111 4.24 15.62 6.96
C GLN A 111 3.97 14.75 5.74
N PHE A 112 2.97 15.11 4.91
CA PHE A 112 2.59 14.32 3.74
C PHE A 112 2.03 15.20 2.63
N ARG A 113 1.93 14.65 1.42
CA ARG A 113 1.29 15.34 0.29
C ARG A 113 -0.12 14.81 0.12
N GLY A 114 -1.09 15.69 -0.10
CA GLY A 114 -2.45 15.29 -0.42
C GLY A 114 -3.27 16.43 -1.00
N ARG A 115 -4.49 16.10 -1.40
CA ARG A 115 -5.49 17.05 -1.88
C ARG A 115 -6.65 17.13 -0.88
N PRO A 116 -7.06 18.32 -0.44
CA PRO A 116 -8.26 18.48 0.37
C PRO A 116 -9.47 17.88 -0.33
N GLU A 117 -10.28 17.13 0.42
CA GLU A 117 -11.38 16.35 -0.13
C GLU A 117 -12.39 15.99 0.96
N ASN A 118 -13.67 15.91 0.61
CA ASN A 118 -14.71 15.47 1.52
C ASN A 118 -14.98 13.97 1.37
N GLY A 119 -15.12 13.26 2.48
CA GLY A 119 -15.45 11.83 2.52
C GLY A 119 -16.64 11.56 3.43
N GLN A 120 -17.40 10.52 3.12
CA GLN A 120 -18.49 10.04 3.97
C GLN A 120 -17.98 8.94 4.89
N LEU A 121 -18.01 9.18 6.19
CA LEU A 121 -17.67 8.20 7.23
C LEU A 121 -18.87 8.06 8.17
N GLY A 122 -19.42 6.85 8.24
CA GLY A 122 -20.69 6.60 8.93
C GLY A 122 -21.81 7.48 8.36
N ASP A 123 -22.52 8.17 9.27
CA ASP A 123 -23.69 8.99 8.91
C ASP A 123 -23.33 10.44 8.52
N LYS A 124 -22.03 10.79 8.43
CA LYS A 124 -21.58 12.18 8.28
C LYS A 124 -20.58 12.35 7.14
N VAL A 125 -20.58 13.55 6.57
CA VAL A 125 -19.54 14.00 5.63
C VAL A 125 -18.51 14.79 6.42
N HIS A 126 -17.24 14.41 6.27
CA HIS A 126 -16.12 15.04 6.95
C HIS A 126 -15.15 15.66 5.93
N PRO A 127 -14.49 16.77 6.29
CA PRO A 127 -13.29 17.19 5.58
C PRO A 127 -12.17 16.16 5.79
N GLY A 128 -11.23 16.14 4.86
CA GLY A 128 -10.11 15.23 4.91
C GLY A 128 -9.12 15.47 3.77
N MET A 129 -8.19 14.53 3.62
CA MET A 129 -7.13 14.59 2.61
C MET A 129 -7.09 13.30 1.80
N ALA A 130 -7.22 13.41 0.49
CA ALA A 130 -6.89 12.34 -0.44
C ALA A 130 -5.36 12.30 -0.64
N THR A 131 -4.75 11.14 -0.44
CA THR A 131 -3.30 10.96 -0.56
C THR A 131 -2.94 9.57 -1.08
N VAL A 132 -1.74 9.44 -1.63
CA VAL A 132 -1.19 8.19 -2.14
C VAL A 132 -0.27 7.59 -1.08
N VAL A 133 -0.42 6.28 -0.87
CA VAL A 133 0.30 5.52 0.14
C VAL A 133 0.86 4.25 -0.46
N LEU A 134 1.92 3.74 0.14
CA LEU A 134 2.62 2.54 -0.28
C LEU A 134 2.14 1.35 0.55
N ALA A 135 1.98 0.21 -0.12
CA ALA A 135 1.91 -1.06 0.57
C ALA A 135 3.30 -1.42 1.09
N THR A 136 3.40 -1.65 2.40
CA THR A 136 4.65 -1.90 3.08
C THR A 136 4.56 -3.17 3.90
N GLY A 137 5.61 -4.00 3.84
CA GLY A 137 5.64 -5.30 4.52
C GLY A 137 5.28 -6.46 3.60
N SER A 138 4.98 -7.60 4.20
CA SER A 138 4.81 -8.88 3.50
C SER A 138 3.54 -9.64 3.91
N HIS A 139 2.60 -8.98 4.58
CA HIS A 139 1.34 -9.61 4.97
C HIS A 139 0.53 -9.97 3.72
N GLU A 140 -0.17 -11.10 3.76
CA GLU A 140 -0.81 -11.70 2.58
C GLU A 140 -1.89 -10.79 1.99
N VAL A 141 -2.55 -9.97 2.81
CA VAL A 141 -3.48 -8.92 2.39
C VAL A 141 -2.87 -7.94 1.37
N LEU A 142 -1.53 -7.81 1.32
CA LEU A 142 -0.83 -6.95 0.36
C LEU A 142 -0.53 -7.66 -0.98
N ALA A 143 -0.96 -8.90 -1.18
CA ALA A 143 -0.72 -9.63 -2.43
C ALA A 143 -1.28 -8.88 -3.65
N GLY A 144 -0.38 -8.42 -4.52
CA GLY A 144 -0.69 -7.62 -5.71
C GLY A 144 -1.07 -6.16 -5.41
N VAL A 145 -0.67 -5.63 -4.25
CA VAL A 145 -0.88 -4.23 -3.87
C VAL A 145 0.47 -3.53 -3.81
N GLY A 146 0.71 -2.55 -4.68
CA GLY A 146 1.92 -1.71 -4.61
C GLY A 146 1.64 -0.36 -3.94
N GLN A 147 0.61 0.33 -4.40
CA GLN A 147 0.20 1.64 -3.89
C GLN A 147 -1.32 1.78 -3.93
N ALA A 148 -1.86 2.58 -3.03
CA ALA A 148 -3.28 2.86 -2.95
C ALA A 148 -3.52 4.35 -2.74
N THR A 149 -4.66 4.84 -3.23
CA THR A 149 -5.15 6.16 -2.82
C THR A 149 -6.12 6.00 -1.66
N ILE A 150 -5.83 6.69 -0.57
CA ILE A 150 -6.66 6.71 0.63
C ILE A 150 -7.23 8.11 0.85
N TRP A 151 -8.30 8.17 1.63
CA TRP A 151 -8.83 9.40 2.19
C TRP A 151 -8.67 9.37 3.72
N LEU A 152 -7.91 10.32 4.24
CA LEU A 152 -7.66 10.51 5.66
C LEU A 152 -8.68 11.51 6.22
N PRO A 153 -9.61 11.11 7.12
CA PRO A 153 -10.50 12.05 7.78
C PRO A 153 -9.69 13.04 8.62
N GLU A 154 -10.09 14.31 8.57
CA GLU A 154 -9.62 15.31 9.52
C GLU A 154 -10.33 15.08 10.87
N LEU A 155 -9.55 14.70 11.89
CA LEU A 155 -10.06 14.36 13.23
C LEU A 155 -10.31 15.62 14.06
N GLU A 156 -9.39 16.57 13.91
CA GLU A 156 -9.40 17.92 14.47
C GLU A 156 -8.78 18.86 13.43
N PRO A 157 -9.02 20.19 13.48
CA PRO A 157 -8.43 21.11 12.51
C PRO A 157 -6.92 20.90 12.32
N GLY A 158 -6.53 20.57 11.08
CA GLY A 158 -5.17 20.28 10.67
C GLY A 158 -4.57 19.00 11.27
N THR A 159 -5.38 18.02 11.66
CA THR A 159 -4.91 16.78 12.30
C THR A 159 -5.55 15.54 11.70
N TYR A 160 -4.71 14.56 11.34
CA TYR A 160 -5.12 13.32 10.66
C TYR A 160 -4.63 12.09 11.44
N GLY A 161 -5.40 11.01 11.39
CA GLY A 161 -5.11 9.79 12.16
C GLY A 161 -4.17 8.81 11.46
N ALA A 162 -3.24 8.25 12.24
CA ALA A 162 -2.44 7.07 11.92
C ALA A 162 -2.23 6.23 13.20
N VAL A 163 -1.56 5.09 13.11
CA VAL A 163 -1.14 4.30 14.28
C VAL A 163 0.37 4.03 14.25
N ALA A 164 1.02 4.02 15.41
CA ALA A 164 2.44 3.69 15.49
C ALA A 164 2.68 2.20 15.23
N VAL A 165 3.81 1.88 14.60
CA VAL A 165 4.25 0.49 14.36
C VAL A 165 4.95 -0.01 15.61
N GLU A 166 4.16 -0.40 16.61
CA GLU A 166 4.63 -0.87 17.92
C GLU A 166 3.88 -2.13 18.37
N GLY A 167 4.51 -2.89 19.28
CA GLY A 167 3.98 -4.18 19.74
C GLY A 167 3.89 -5.17 18.58
N ASP A 168 2.74 -5.80 18.43
CA ASP A 168 2.35 -6.69 17.33
C ASP A 168 1.51 -5.99 16.25
N THR A 169 1.58 -4.66 16.15
CA THR A 169 0.93 -3.91 15.07
C THR A 169 1.69 -4.13 13.76
N VAL A 170 1.04 -4.77 12.79
CA VAL A 170 1.57 -5.01 11.45
C VAL A 170 1.14 -3.87 10.52
N PRO A 171 2.07 -3.07 9.97
CA PRO A 171 1.72 -2.05 8.99
C PRO A 171 1.28 -2.70 7.69
N LEU A 172 0.28 -2.10 7.04
CA LEU A 172 -0.21 -2.49 5.71
C LEU A 172 0.05 -1.38 4.70
N LEU A 173 -0.32 -0.15 5.07
CA LEU A 173 -0.13 1.05 4.24
C LEU A 173 0.63 2.10 5.04
N GLN A 174 1.67 2.68 4.45
CA GLN A 174 2.47 3.76 5.04
C GLN A 174 2.84 4.78 3.96
N PHE A 175 3.26 6.00 4.35
CA PHE A 175 3.88 6.93 3.40
C PHE A 175 5.29 6.46 3.01
N MET A 176 6.05 5.97 3.99
CA MET A 176 7.40 5.40 3.89
C MET A 176 7.54 4.25 4.90
N SER A 177 8.53 3.38 4.74
CA SER A 177 8.70 2.19 5.61
C SER A 177 8.88 2.51 7.11
N ASP A 178 9.37 3.70 7.44
CA ASP A 178 9.60 4.21 8.80
C ASP A 178 8.48 5.15 9.29
N SER A 179 7.46 5.41 8.48
CA SER A 179 6.32 6.25 8.86
C SER A 179 5.35 5.50 9.80
N PRO A 180 4.49 6.20 10.56
CA PRO A 180 3.35 5.53 11.19
C PRO A 180 2.47 4.85 10.13
N ALA A 181 1.79 3.78 10.54
CA ALA A 181 0.89 3.04 9.69
C ALA A 181 -0.44 3.78 9.48
N LEU A 182 -0.79 3.95 8.21
CA LEU A 182 -2.06 4.52 7.78
C LEU A 182 -3.12 3.43 7.71
N ALA A 183 -2.74 2.21 7.34
CA ALA A 183 -3.54 1.03 7.61
C ALA A 183 -2.66 0.01 8.33
N ALA A 184 -3.21 -0.67 9.33
CA ALA A 184 -2.52 -1.67 10.11
C ALA A 184 -3.48 -2.76 10.57
N LEU A 185 -2.94 -3.92 10.88
CA LEU A 185 -3.67 -4.99 11.55
C LEU A 185 -2.88 -5.54 12.73
N ARG A 186 -3.58 -6.22 13.63
CA ARG A 186 -3.00 -7.05 14.70
C ARG A 186 -3.90 -8.26 14.93
N ARG A 187 -3.31 -9.33 15.43
CA ARG A 187 -4.07 -10.49 15.94
C ARG A 187 -4.40 -10.28 17.43
N ASP A 188 -5.59 -10.70 17.82
CA ASP A 188 -5.95 -10.85 19.23
C ASP A 188 -6.83 -12.11 19.36
N GLY A 189 -6.30 -13.14 20.03
CA GLY A 189 -6.90 -14.47 20.07
C GLY A 189 -6.96 -15.10 18.68
N ARG A 190 -8.17 -15.44 18.23
CA ARG A 190 -8.42 -16.01 16.89
C ARG A 190 -8.86 -14.98 15.86
N GLY A 191 -9.04 -13.73 16.28
CA GLY A 191 -9.60 -12.65 15.48
C GLY A 191 -8.57 -11.68 14.94
N LEU A 192 -9.09 -10.61 14.34
CA LEU A 192 -8.31 -9.54 13.75
C LEU A 192 -8.82 -8.16 14.20
N VAL A 193 -7.90 -7.28 14.56
CA VAL A 193 -8.19 -5.86 14.75
C VAL A 193 -7.50 -5.09 13.63
N VAL A 194 -8.24 -4.23 12.94
CA VAL A 194 -7.76 -3.47 11.78
C VAL A 194 -8.02 -1.99 11.97
N PHE A 195 -6.96 -1.19 11.89
CA PHE A 195 -7.06 0.25 11.67
C PHE A 195 -6.91 0.53 10.18
N LYS A 196 -7.82 1.30 9.57
CA LYS A 196 -7.65 1.73 8.17
C LYS A 196 -8.43 3.01 7.85
N PRO A 197 -7.98 3.81 6.87
CA PRO A 197 -8.78 4.87 6.27
C PRO A 197 -9.82 4.34 5.28
N LEU A 198 -10.61 5.25 4.73
CA LEU A 198 -11.38 4.96 3.53
C LEU A 198 -10.44 4.91 2.32
N LEU A 199 -10.73 4.02 1.38
CA LEU A 199 -9.96 3.84 0.15
C LEU A 199 -10.72 4.43 -1.01
N TRP A 200 -10.00 5.07 -1.92
CA TRP A 200 -10.50 5.30 -3.26
C TRP A 200 -10.17 4.07 -4.09
N VAL A 201 -11.20 3.24 -4.31
CA VAL A 201 -11.00 1.92 -4.90
C VAL A 201 -10.57 1.95 -6.38
N LYS A 202 -10.92 3.02 -7.12
CA LYS A 202 -10.67 3.10 -8.57
C LYS A 202 -9.22 3.47 -8.97
N PRO A 203 -8.57 4.46 -8.34
CA PRO A 203 -7.16 4.74 -8.63
C PRO A 203 -6.23 3.74 -7.93
N LEU A 204 -5.17 3.36 -8.64
CA LEU A 204 -4.11 2.47 -8.14
C LEU A 204 -4.67 1.11 -7.65
N SER A 205 -3.95 0.40 -6.78
CA SER A 205 -4.34 -0.92 -6.26
C SER A 205 -5.37 -0.85 -5.12
N GLY A 206 -6.17 0.22 -5.03
CA GLY A 206 -7.12 0.47 -3.94
C GLY A 206 -8.24 -0.58 -3.86
N GLU A 207 -8.83 -0.95 -5.01
CA GLU A 207 -9.82 -2.02 -5.11
C GLU A 207 -9.24 -3.36 -4.64
N ARG A 208 -8.04 -3.70 -5.11
CA ARG A 208 -7.35 -4.94 -4.76
C ARG A 208 -7.08 -5.04 -3.25
N PHE A 209 -6.54 -3.98 -2.64
CA PHE A 209 -6.30 -3.94 -1.20
C PHE A 209 -7.59 -4.08 -0.39
N GLN A 210 -8.65 -3.35 -0.78
CA GLN A 210 -9.95 -3.44 -0.10
C GLN A 210 -10.52 -4.87 -0.19
N SER A 211 -10.47 -5.51 -1.36
CA SER A 211 -10.97 -6.88 -1.55
C SER A 211 -10.17 -7.90 -0.76
N ASN A 212 -8.82 -7.82 -0.78
CA ASN A 212 -7.97 -8.69 0.03
C ASN A 212 -8.28 -8.56 1.53
N LEU A 213 -8.39 -7.32 2.00
CA LEU A 213 -8.64 -7.06 3.42
C LEU A 213 -10.02 -7.55 3.86
N MET A 214 -11.05 -7.35 3.01
CA MET A 214 -12.40 -7.86 3.26
C MET A 214 -12.42 -9.37 3.38
N GLU A 215 -11.82 -10.09 2.44
CA GLU A 215 -11.79 -11.55 2.47
C GLU A 215 -11.07 -12.09 3.69
N PHE A 216 -9.87 -11.58 3.92
CA PHE A 216 -9.06 -12.03 5.03
C PHE A 216 -9.79 -11.80 6.35
N SER A 217 -10.37 -10.61 6.52
CA SER A 217 -11.14 -10.29 7.74
C SER A 217 -12.40 -11.15 7.90
N ALA A 218 -13.02 -11.59 6.80
CA ALA A 218 -14.21 -12.44 6.80
C ALA A 218 -13.91 -13.94 6.99
N GLY A 219 -12.63 -14.30 7.16
CA GLY A 219 -12.21 -15.68 7.43
C GLY A 219 -11.79 -16.46 6.20
N PHE A 220 -11.54 -15.80 5.08
CA PHE A 220 -11.16 -16.46 3.83
C PHE A 220 -9.71 -16.12 3.41
N PRO A 221 -8.97 -17.06 2.84
CA PRO A 221 -7.64 -16.79 2.33
C PRO A 221 -7.71 -15.94 1.05
N VAL A 222 -6.73 -15.08 0.86
CA VAL A 222 -6.71 -14.12 -0.26
C VAL A 222 -6.07 -14.74 -1.50
N PRO A 223 -6.51 -14.38 -2.72
CA PRO A 223 -5.83 -14.82 -3.93
C PRO A 223 -4.39 -14.30 -3.97
N GLY A 224 -3.42 -15.10 -4.43
CA GLY A 224 -2.04 -14.62 -4.61
C GLY A 224 -1.88 -13.58 -5.71
N SER A 225 -0.65 -13.15 -5.96
CA SER A 225 -0.34 -12.24 -7.08
C SER A 225 -0.82 -12.86 -8.39
N GLY A 226 -1.57 -12.09 -9.19
CA GLY A 226 -2.20 -12.59 -10.43
C GLY A 226 -3.35 -13.60 -10.23
N GLY A 227 -3.77 -13.89 -8.99
CA GLY A 227 -4.79 -14.90 -8.67
C GLY A 227 -4.24 -16.29 -8.41
N GLU A 228 -2.90 -16.46 -8.35
CA GLU A 228 -2.29 -17.76 -8.10
C GLU A 228 -2.47 -18.21 -6.66
N GLY A 229 -3.17 -19.33 -6.47
CA GLY A 229 -3.33 -19.97 -5.17
C GLY A 229 -4.09 -19.12 -4.14
N ARG A 230 -4.12 -19.62 -2.90
CA ARG A 230 -4.76 -18.99 -1.75
C ARG A 230 -3.72 -18.79 -0.66
N LEU A 231 -3.60 -17.55 -0.19
CA LEU A 231 -2.57 -17.11 0.74
C LEU A 231 -3.16 -16.81 2.12
N GLY A 232 -2.34 -17.10 3.13
CA GLY A 232 -2.54 -16.70 4.51
C GLY A 232 -3.46 -17.63 5.31
N VAL A 233 -3.39 -17.46 6.64
CA VAL A 233 -4.21 -18.18 7.61
C VAL A 233 -5.19 -17.16 8.21
N PRO A 234 -6.43 -17.01 7.69
CA PRO A 234 -7.33 -15.94 8.11
C PRO A 234 -7.84 -16.13 9.56
N PRO A 235 -8.40 -15.09 10.21
CA PRO A 235 -9.15 -15.22 11.46
C PRO A 235 -10.36 -16.17 11.32
N GLY A 236 -10.81 -16.71 12.43
CA GLY A 236 -12.00 -17.57 12.45
C GLY A 236 -12.10 -18.46 13.68
N PRO A 237 -13.25 -19.11 13.93
CA PRO A 237 -13.43 -19.98 15.09
C PRO A 237 -12.40 -21.12 15.16
N GLU A 238 -11.94 -21.59 14.01
CA GLU A 238 -10.95 -22.68 13.87
C GLU A 238 -9.52 -22.17 13.72
N ALA A 239 -9.30 -20.86 13.62
CA ALA A 239 -7.96 -20.28 13.50
C ALA A 239 -7.13 -20.58 14.76
N PRO A 240 -5.78 -20.67 14.62
CA PRO A 240 -4.90 -20.81 15.78
C PRO A 240 -5.06 -19.62 16.72
N TRP A 241 -4.99 -19.88 18.02
CA TRP A 241 -4.96 -18.82 19.02
C TRP A 241 -3.59 -18.13 18.98
N VAL A 242 -3.60 -16.81 18.85
CA VAL A 242 -2.41 -15.96 18.92
C VAL A 242 -2.52 -15.06 20.15
N GLU A 243 -1.59 -15.23 21.08
CA GLU A 243 -1.47 -14.31 22.23
C GLU A 243 -0.87 -12.99 21.73
N GLY A 244 -1.67 -11.91 21.80
CA GLY A 244 -1.25 -10.60 21.31
C GLY A 244 -0.19 -9.94 22.20
N SER A 245 0.62 -9.07 21.62
CA SER A 245 1.57 -8.19 22.33
C SER A 245 1.23 -6.72 22.05
N PRO A 246 0.12 -6.19 22.61
CA PRO A 246 -0.38 -4.88 22.25
C PRO A 246 0.53 -3.74 22.65
N ALA A 247 0.54 -2.67 21.82
CA ALA A 247 1.27 -1.44 22.13
C ALA A 247 0.67 -0.71 23.35
N ILE A 248 -0.64 -0.88 23.58
CA ILE A 248 -1.37 -0.36 24.73
C ILE A 248 -2.13 -1.50 25.39
N THR A 249 -1.89 -1.74 26.68
CA THR A 249 -2.70 -2.68 27.46
C THR A 249 -3.93 -1.98 28.00
N ILE A 250 -5.11 -2.56 27.80
CA ILE A 250 -6.35 -2.02 28.36
C ILE A 250 -6.43 -2.47 29.82
N PRO A 251 -6.44 -1.54 30.79
CA PRO A 251 -6.52 -1.90 32.21
C PRO A 251 -7.84 -2.64 32.52
N ALA A 252 -7.79 -3.52 33.52
CA ALA A 252 -8.89 -4.42 33.89
C ALA A 252 -10.12 -3.72 34.49
N GLU A 253 -10.01 -2.47 34.94
CA GLU A 253 -11.09 -1.65 35.52
C GLU A 253 -11.20 -0.28 34.83
N GLU A 254 -12.31 0.44 35.05
CA GLU A 254 -12.81 1.70 34.44
C GLU A 254 -11.84 2.91 34.42
N ALA A 255 -10.58 2.70 34.09
CA ALA A 255 -9.62 3.76 33.83
C ALA A 255 -9.80 4.26 32.39
N LEU A 256 -9.94 5.58 32.24
CA LEU A 256 -9.74 6.28 30.99
C LEU A 256 -8.47 5.75 30.31
N VAL A 257 -8.62 5.21 29.09
CA VAL A 257 -7.47 4.82 28.28
C VAL A 257 -6.85 6.09 27.71
N LEU A 258 -6.09 6.80 28.54
CA LEU A 258 -5.27 7.93 28.14
C LEU A 258 -3.93 7.38 27.66
N ALA A 259 -3.78 7.22 26.35
CA ALA A 259 -2.48 7.19 25.74
C ALA A 259 -2.24 8.55 25.10
N ASP A 260 -1.27 9.28 25.61
CA ASP A 260 -0.82 10.50 24.95
C ASP A 260 -0.35 10.14 23.53
N PRO A 261 -0.92 10.76 22.48
CA PRO A 261 -0.44 10.53 21.12
C PRO A 261 1.03 10.92 21.05
N LEU A 262 1.84 10.09 20.40
CA LEU A 262 3.24 10.44 20.19
C LEU A 262 3.31 11.74 19.37
N PRO A 263 4.09 12.75 19.81
CA PRO A 263 4.28 13.96 19.04
C PRO A 263 5.00 13.65 17.72
N ALA A 264 4.63 14.36 16.66
CA ALA A 264 5.29 14.28 15.37
C ALA A 264 6.80 14.59 15.49
N ALA A 265 7.64 13.66 15.06
CA ALA A 265 9.09 13.88 15.00
C ALA A 265 9.41 15.06 14.07
N GLN A 266 10.19 16.02 14.55
CA GLN A 266 10.70 17.14 13.75
C GLN A 266 11.73 16.61 12.75
N HIS A 267 11.38 16.55 11.47
CA HIS A 267 12.35 16.29 10.41
C HIS A 267 13.11 17.58 10.07
N HIS A 268 14.42 17.59 10.33
CA HIS A 268 15.34 18.56 9.76
C HIS A 268 15.56 18.25 8.27
N PRO A 269 15.48 19.25 7.36
CA PRO A 269 15.86 19.05 5.97
C PRO A 269 17.39 18.94 5.85
N PRO A 270 17.93 18.06 4.98
CA PRO A 270 19.33 18.16 4.61
C PRO A 270 19.54 19.42 3.75
N ALA A 271 20.56 20.20 4.13
CA ALA A 271 21.06 21.33 3.37
C ALA A 271 21.57 20.88 1.98
N GLY A 272 21.28 21.68 0.97
CA GLY A 272 21.66 21.38 -0.41
C GLY A 272 23.14 21.61 -0.71
N ASP A 273 23.57 21.17 -1.89
CA ASP A 273 24.56 21.91 -2.66
C ASP A 273 24.43 21.67 -4.17
N ARG A 274 24.59 22.75 -4.94
CA ARG A 274 24.59 22.76 -6.42
C ARG A 274 26.03 22.61 -6.89
N GLY A 275 26.29 21.67 -7.80
CA GLY A 275 27.55 21.59 -8.54
C GLY A 275 27.32 21.19 -9.99
N SER A 276 27.47 22.14 -10.91
CA SER A 276 27.62 21.88 -12.35
C SER A 276 29.02 21.35 -12.64
N GLN A 277 29.16 20.28 -13.45
CA GLN A 277 30.38 20.10 -14.25
C GLN A 277 30.21 19.13 -15.43
N ALA A 278 31.01 19.43 -16.46
CA ALA A 278 30.97 19.03 -17.86
C ALA A 278 31.30 17.55 -18.16
N SER A 279 30.78 17.08 -19.30
CA SER A 279 31.07 15.79 -19.92
C SER A 279 32.45 15.75 -20.63
N PRO A 280 33.22 14.65 -20.52
CA PRO A 280 34.29 14.29 -21.45
C PRO A 280 33.87 13.13 -22.40
N PRO A 281 34.67 12.81 -23.43
CA PRO A 281 34.18 12.55 -24.79
C PRO A 281 33.82 11.09 -25.12
N GLN A 282 32.99 10.97 -26.15
CA GLN A 282 32.56 9.73 -26.82
C GLN A 282 33.74 8.90 -27.35
N THR A 283 33.66 7.59 -27.11
CA THR A 283 34.23 6.56 -27.98
C THR A 283 33.10 5.65 -28.44
N ASP A 284 32.98 5.50 -29.75
CA ASP A 284 31.96 4.74 -30.48
C ASP A 284 32.48 3.30 -30.78
N PRO A 285 31.66 2.36 -31.26
CA PRO A 285 30.91 1.41 -30.44
C PRO A 285 31.41 -0.03 -30.63
N LYS A 286 31.50 -0.78 -29.53
CA LYS A 286 31.24 -2.23 -29.55
C LYS A 286 29.98 -2.44 -28.73
N MET A 287 29.01 -3.13 -29.32
CA MET A 287 27.67 -3.32 -28.78
C MET A 287 27.75 -3.75 -27.30
N SER A 288 27.41 -2.85 -26.39
CA SER A 288 27.55 -3.02 -24.95
C SER A 288 26.45 -2.26 -24.23
N ASP A 289 25.84 -2.93 -23.26
CA ASP A 289 24.82 -2.37 -22.41
C ASP A 289 25.37 -1.16 -21.66
N ARG A 290 24.49 -0.17 -21.46
CA ARG A 290 24.82 1.11 -20.83
C ARG A 290 24.08 1.21 -19.51
N VAL A 291 24.81 1.48 -18.43
CA VAL A 291 24.24 1.67 -17.08
C VAL A 291 24.71 3.01 -16.56
N GLU A 292 23.78 3.94 -16.42
CA GLU A 292 24.03 5.23 -15.79
C GLU A 292 23.83 5.10 -14.28
N THR A 293 24.83 5.54 -13.52
CA THR A 293 24.85 5.44 -12.06
C THR A 293 24.89 6.82 -11.41
N LYS A 294 24.14 6.97 -10.31
CA LYS A 294 24.10 8.18 -9.49
C LYS A 294 25.47 8.37 -8.83
N GLY A 295 26.22 9.39 -9.26
CA GLY A 295 27.49 9.80 -8.66
C GLY A 295 28.76 9.21 -9.28
N GLU A 296 28.66 8.15 -10.09
CA GLU A 296 29.83 7.56 -10.78
C GLU A 296 29.77 7.67 -12.31
N GLY A 297 28.65 8.11 -12.87
CA GLY A 297 28.49 8.35 -14.30
C GLY A 297 28.12 7.09 -15.09
N LEU A 298 28.49 7.07 -16.37
CA LEU A 298 28.12 6.02 -17.33
C LEU A 298 29.09 4.84 -17.27
N LEU A 299 28.54 3.64 -17.05
CA LEU A 299 29.24 2.37 -17.19
C LEU A 299 28.80 1.68 -18.48
N THR A 300 29.77 1.09 -19.17
CA THR A 300 29.55 0.38 -20.44
C THR A 300 30.10 -1.03 -20.32
N GLY A 301 29.25 -2.05 -20.50
CA GLY A 301 29.61 -3.45 -20.26
C GLY A 301 28.51 -4.43 -20.66
N ARG A 302 28.56 -5.67 -20.18
CA ARG A 302 27.51 -6.67 -20.44
C ARG A 302 26.71 -6.92 -19.18
N ILE A 303 25.40 -6.67 -19.22
CA ILE A 303 24.52 -7.01 -18.11
C ILE A 303 24.35 -8.53 -18.07
N LEU A 304 24.58 -9.11 -16.89
CA LEU A 304 24.55 -10.56 -16.66
C LEU A 304 23.18 -11.05 -16.15
N ASN A 305 22.32 -10.13 -15.70
CA ASN A 305 20.94 -10.45 -15.33
C ASN A 305 20.20 -10.98 -16.57
N ARG A 306 19.75 -12.24 -16.50
CA ARG A 306 18.98 -12.89 -17.57
C ARG A 306 17.52 -12.46 -17.57
N GLU A 307 17.00 -12.18 -16.38
CA GLU A 307 15.61 -11.80 -16.17
C GLU A 307 15.54 -10.56 -15.28
N PHE A 308 14.50 -9.78 -15.52
CA PHE A 308 14.13 -8.60 -14.76
C PHE A 308 12.69 -8.78 -14.29
N ARG A 309 12.47 -8.60 -12.99
CA ARG A 309 11.13 -8.66 -12.40
C ARG A 309 10.57 -7.26 -12.26
N PHE A 310 9.45 -6.99 -12.92
CA PHE A 310 8.85 -5.67 -12.95
C PHE A 310 7.39 -5.75 -12.55
N GLU A 311 7.00 -5.05 -11.47
CA GLU A 311 5.61 -4.99 -11.04
C GLU A 311 4.96 -3.71 -11.53
N THR A 312 3.99 -3.86 -12.43
CA THR A 312 3.12 -2.75 -12.82
C THR A 312 1.88 -2.74 -11.93
N SER A 313 0.99 -1.77 -12.13
CA SER A 313 -0.31 -1.76 -11.46
C SER A 313 -1.21 -2.93 -11.85
N SER A 314 -0.97 -3.59 -13.00
CA SER A 314 -1.83 -4.64 -13.55
C SER A 314 -1.20 -6.03 -13.55
N ASP A 315 0.12 -6.12 -13.65
CA ASP A 315 0.82 -7.37 -13.93
C ASP A 315 2.20 -7.43 -13.23
N SER A 316 2.56 -8.63 -12.76
CA SER A 316 3.94 -8.95 -12.38
C SER A 316 4.64 -9.56 -13.60
N LEU A 317 5.55 -8.82 -14.20
CA LEU A 317 6.22 -9.21 -15.43
C LEU A 317 7.60 -9.83 -15.11
N LYS A 318 7.84 -11.01 -15.68
CA LYS A 318 9.19 -11.60 -15.77
C LYS A 318 9.69 -11.38 -17.19
N LEU A 319 10.58 -10.42 -17.34
CA LEU A 319 11.06 -9.99 -18.64
C LEU A 319 12.48 -10.49 -18.84
N THR A 320 12.68 -11.17 -19.96
CA THR A 320 14.02 -11.55 -20.41
C THR A 320 14.81 -10.30 -20.79
N ARG A 321 16.14 -10.34 -20.62
CA ARG A 321 17.04 -9.25 -21.04
C ARG A 321 16.77 -8.84 -22.50
N GLU A 322 16.53 -9.81 -23.37
CA GLU A 322 16.30 -9.62 -24.80
C GLU A 322 15.02 -8.83 -25.08
N SER A 323 13.98 -8.96 -24.25
CA SER A 323 12.71 -8.25 -24.43
C SER A 323 12.76 -6.76 -24.05
N ILE A 324 13.83 -6.33 -23.36
CA ILE A 324 13.93 -5.00 -22.76
C ILE A 324 14.81 -4.11 -23.62
N ARG A 325 14.38 -2.86 -23.82
CA ARG A 325 15.15 -1.82 -24.51
C ARG A 325 15.84 -0.89 -23.50
N TRP A 326 15.10 -0.36 -22.54
CA TRP A 326 15.67 0.43 -21.45
C TRP A 326 14.81 0.40 -20.19
N ILE A 327 15.46 0.64 -19.04
CA ILE A 327 14.83 0.85 -17.74
C ILE A 327 15.32 2.19 -17.17
N GLN A 328 14.40 3.05 -16.75
CA GLN A 328 14.69 4.27 -16.01
C GLN A 328 14.27 4.03 -14.57
N VAL A 329 15.20 4.18 -13.64
CA VAL A 329 14.93 4.05 -12.22
C VAL A 329 14.41 5.37 -11.69
N GLY A 330 13.37 5.31 -10.86
CA GLY A 330 12.80 6.46 -10.16
C GLY A 330 13.87 7.30 -9.47
N ALA A 331 13.73 8.63 -9.52
CA ALA A 331 14.66 9.53 -8.86
C ALA A 331 14.59 9.38 -7.33
N SER A 332 13.38 9.11 -6.82
CA SER A 332 13.05 8.83 -5.43
C SER A 332 12.28 7.52 -5.26
N SER A 333 12.07 7.07 -4.02
CA SER A 333 11.22 5.92 -3.69
C SER A 333 9.74 6.13 -4.00
N LEU A 334 9.33 7.36 -4.34
CA LEU A 334 7.96 7.73 -4.72
C LEU A 334 7.75 7.72 -6.24
N ASP A 335 8.83 7.66 -7.02
CA ASP A 335 8.75 7.63 -8.48
C ASP A 335 8.73 6.19 -8.97
N LEU A 336 7.77 5.87 -9.84
CA LEU A 336 7.76 4.58 -10.54
C LEU A 336 8.98 4.49 -11.48
N ASP A 337 9.57 3.31 -11.52
CA ASP A 337 10.48 2.95 -12.59
C ASP A 337 9.70 2.91 -13.91
N ARG A 338 10.40 3.20 -14.99
CA ARG A 338 9.83 3.12 -16.34
C ARG A 338 10.63 2.13 -17.16
N LEU A 339 9.92 1.41 -18.01
CA LEU A 339 10.48 0.37 -18.84
C LEU A 339 9.93 0.55 -20.25
N GLU A 340 10.80 0.48 -21.25
CA GLU A 340 10.41 0.25 -22.65
C GLU A 340 10.86 -1.14 -23.08
N THR A 341 9.92 -1.89 -23.61
CA THR A 341 10.14 -3.22 -24.21
C THR A 341 10.36 -3.08 -25.72
N ARG A 342 11.00 -4.08 -26.34
CA ARG A 342 11.33 -4.03 -27.78
C ARG A 342 10.13 -4.10 -28.71
N ASP A 343 9.04 -4.71 -28.27
CA ASP A 343 7.76 -4.71 -28.98
C ASP A 343 7.02 -3.35 -28.86
N GLY A 344 7.63 -2.37 -28.19
CA GLY A 344 7.17 -0.98 -28.14
C GLY A 344 6.25 -0.66 -26.97
N GLN A 345 6.07 -1.59 -26.01
CA GLN A 345 5.29 -1.29 -24.81
C GLN A 345 6.09 -0.42 -23.85
N ASN A 346 5.45 0.65 -23.39
CA ASN A 346 5.98 1.52 -22.34
C ASN A 346 5.21 1.26 -21.05
N LEU A 347 5.93 0.84 -20.02
CA LEU A 347 5.36 0.40 -18.75
C LEU A 347 5.91 1.26 -17.61
N ALA A 348 5.08 1.49 -16.61
CA ALA A 348 5.47 2.14 -15.35
C ALA A 348 5.17 1.18 -14.20
N GLY A 349 6.12 1.05 -13.28
CA GLY A 349 6.06 0.04 -12.22
C GLY A 349 7.26 0.06 -11.31
N ILE A 350 7.46 -0.99 -10.53
CA ILE A 350 8.58 -1.17 -9.63
C ILE A 350 9.46 -2.30 -10.17
N TRP A 351 10.70 -1.98 -10.48
CA TRP A 351 11.71 -2.99 -10.75
C TRP A 351 12.14 -3.66 -9.43
N MET A 352 11.90 -4.95 -9.30
CA MET A 352 12.02 -5.68 -8.02
C MET A 352 13.43 -6.20 -7.73
N ASP A 353 14.37 -6.08 -8.65
CA ASP A 353 15.72 -6.59 -8.41
C ASP A 353 16.57 -5.55 -7.68
N ASP A 354 17.08 -5.92 -6.51
CA ASP A 354 17.84 -5.01 -5.65
C ASP A 354 19.23 -4.69 -6.21
N LYS A 355 19.73 -5.51 -7.13
CA LYS A 355 21.08 -5.41 -7.69
C LYS A 355 21.11 -5.78 -9.17
N LEU A 356 21.93 -5.04 -9.92
CA LEU A 356 22.34 -5.34 -11.28
C LEU A 356 23.76 -5.92 -11.27
N GLN A 357 24.00 -6.98 -12.02
CA GLN A 357 25.34 -7.49 -12.32
C GLN A 357 25.75 -7.07 -13.72
N ILE A 358 26.91 -6.42 -13.83
CA ILE A 358 27.50 -6.00 -15.09
C ILE A 358 28.95 -6.49 -15.19
N GLU A 359 29.28 -7.14 -16.29
CA GLU A 359 30.65 -7.50 -16.66
C GLU A 359 31.30 -6.30 -17.37
N LEU A 360 32.33 -5.76 -16.72
CA LEU A 360 33.18 -4.68 -17.23
C LEU A 360 34.54 -5.26 -17.64
N PRO A 361 35.38 -4.54 -18.41
CA PRO A 361 36.75 -4.97 -18.70
C PRO A 361 37.60 -5.25 -17.46
N SER A 362 37.27 -4.62 -16.33
CA SER A 362 37.92 -4.80 -15.03
C SER A 362 37.37 -5.96 -14.19
N GLY A 363 36.32 -6.64 -14.66
CA GLY A 363 35.67 -7.76 -13.98
C GLY A 363 34.17 -7.55 -13.76
N VAL A 364 33.55 -8.49 -13.04
CA VAL A 364 32.11 -8.43 -12.73
C VAL A 364 31.86 -7.52 -11.54
N ARG A 365 30.93 -6.58 -11.71
CA ARG A 365 30.50 -5.64 -10.68
C ARG A 365 29.02 -5.83 -10.36
N SER A 366 28.68 -5.72 -9.08
CA SER A 366 27.30 -5.66 -8.61
C SER A 366 26.96 -4.24 -8.16
N ILE A 367 25.89 -3.67 -8.71
CA ILE A 367 25.43 -2.30 -8.45
C ILE A 367 24.06 -2.37 -7.82
N ALA A 368 23.84 -1.69 -6.69
CA ALA A 368 22.53 -1.66 -6.06
C ALA A 368 21.55 -0.80 -6.89
N LYS A 369 20.27 -1.20 -6.98
CA LYS A 369 19.23 -0.48 -7.74
C LYS A 369 19.19 1.02 -7.42
N ARG A 370 19.30 1.38 -6.13
CA ARG A 370 19.30 2.78 -5.65
C ARG A 370 20.41 3.65 -6.27
N GLN A 371 21.49 3.04 -6.75
CA GLN A 371 22.63 3.72 -7.37
C GLN A 371 22.46 3.85 -8.89
N ILE A 372 21.42 3.29 -9.48
CA ILE A 372 21.18 3.31 -10.92
C ILE A 372 20.18 4.41 -11.22
N SER A 373 20.42 5.18 -12.30
CA SER A 373 19.43 6.09 -12.87
C SER A 373 18.80 5.49 -14.12
N ARG A 374 19.60 4.87 -14.99
CA ARG A 374 19.14 4.37 -16.28
C ARG A 374 19.93 3.14 -16.72
N ILE A 375 19.26 2.24 -17.42
CA ILE A 375 19.83 1.07 -18.08
C ILE A 375 19.36 1.08 -19.53
N GLU A 376 20.26 0.91 -20.48
CA GLU A 376 19.92 0.64 -21.88
C GLU A 376 20.55 -0.70 -22.26
N ILE A 377 19.73 -1.62 -22.77
CA ILE A 377 20.13 -2.99 -23.08
C ILE A 377 20.23 -3.12 -24.59
N GLU A 378 21.42 -3.46 -25.06
CA GLU A 378 21.69 -3.54 -26.48
C GLU A 378 21.23 -4.88 -27.06
N GLU A 379 20.75 -4.83 -28.32
CA GLU A 379 20.31 -6.03 -29.03
C GLU A 379 21.52 -6.89 -29.31
N GLN A 380 21.50 -8.13 -28.83
CA GLN A 380 22.45 -9.11 -29.32
C GLN A 380 21.89 -9.73 -30.60
N PRO A 381 22.69 -9.80 -31.68
CA PRO A 381 22.28 -10.40 -32.93
C PRO A 381 21.98 -11.89 -32.83
#